data_AF-A0A832EX85-F1
#
_entry.id   AF-A0A832EX85-F1
#
_cell.length_a   1.000
_cell.length_b   1.000
_cell.length_c   1.000
_cell.angle_alpha   90.00
_cell.angle_beta   90.00
_cell.angle_gamma   90.00
#
_symmetry.space_group_name_H-M   'P 1'
#
loop_
_entity.id
_entity.type
_entity.pdbx_description
1 polymer ?
#
loop_
_entity_poly.entity_id
_entity_poly.type
_entity_poly.pdbx_seq_one_letter_code
_entity_poly.pdbx_strand_id
1 'polypeptide(L)'
;MKTTKKQYVQVVSGKNTEGQPVFSVLVKRSYKITHQKKAYRLNETQPMTQVNEYYKPNDPRYSTIKFESDLIPFKLKTDVVFIGNAYTPSNIPRNRLNVGIKVGSNKKVIQVIGNRHCIFRKGLSPLITEPEPFTIMPIRYENAYGGIDQLSIPDLYFAYPRNNMGKGFAIRNKESIINGLALPNLEDPNDLLNNERIIINDPIKWSDQPLPQGLGWFQPNWYPRAFFAGALPSFVNINKPLHEELIGLVPKNHIQLARQLKLPSYDLAFHTGASHGLSFPYLKGNEHISLAHLF
;
A
#
# COMPACT_ATOMS: atom_id res chain seq x y z
N MET A 1 -30.59 33.27 1.98
CA MET A 1 -29.81 32.84 0.79
C MET A 1 -29.45 31.35 0.92
N LYS A 2 -29.94 30.49 0.02
CA LYS A 2 -29.47 29.09 -0.07
C LYS A 2 -28.05 29.12 -0.63
N THR A 3 -27.04 28.87 0.20
CA THR A 3 -25.66 28.71 -0.25
C THR A 3 -25.56 27.41 -1.05
N THR A 4 -25.46 27.51 -2.37
CA THR A 4 -25.29 26.36 -3.26
C THR A 4 -23.91 25.75 -3.03
N LYS A 5 -23.83 24.53 -2.49
CA LYS A 5 -22.55 23.85 -2.26
C LYS A 5 -21.94 23.44 -3.60
N LYS A 6 -20.76 23.97 -3.93
CA LYS A 6 -20.04 23.64 -5.17
C LYS A 6 -19.61 22.18 -5.12
N GLN A 7 -19.93 21.42 -6.18
CA GLN A 7 -19.49 20.03 -6.36
C GLN A 7 -18.98 19.85 -7.79
N TYR A 8 -18.04 18.93 -7.97
CA TYR A 8 -17.55 18.55 -9.29
C TYR A 8 -18.36 17.36 -9.78
N VAL A 9 -18.81 17.44 -11.03
CA VAL A 9 -19.55 16.37 -11.72
C VAL A 9 -18.84 16.10 -13.03
N GLN A 10 -18.59 14.83 -13.32
CA GLN A 10 -17.96 14.41 -14.57
C GLN A 10 -18.66 13.15 -15.08
N VAL A 11 -18.84 13.06 -16.39
CA VAL A 11 -19.36 11.86 -17.04
C VAL A 11 -18.17 11.13 -17.65
N VAL A 12 -18.05 9.84 -17.34
CA VAL A 12 -17.03 8.96 -17.90
C VAL A 12 -17.70 7.71 -18.47
N SER A 13 -17.16 7.17 -19.55
CA SER A 13 -17.62 5.91 -20.14
C SER A 13 -16.66 4.77 -19.80
N GLY A 14 -17.16 3.55 -19.80
CA GLY A 14 -16.36 2.35 -19.52
C GLY A 14 -17.14 1.08 -19.75
N LYS A 15 -16.74 0.01 -19.06
CA LYS A 15 -17.44 -1.28 -19.06
C LYS A 15 -17.71 -1.76 -17.63
N ASN A 16 -18.80 -2.49 -17.44
CA ASN A 16 -19.09 -3.21 -16.18
C ASN A 16 -18.40 -4.59 -16.15
N THR A 17 -18.71 -5.39 -15.12
CA THR A 17 -18.17 -6.76 -14.93
C THR A 17 -18.54 -7.74 -16.03
N GLU A 18 -19.61 -7.48 -16.80
CA GLU A 18 -20.07 -8.30 -17.92
C GLU A 18 -19.51 -7.80 -19.27
N GLY A 19 -18.62 -6.80 -19.24
CA GLY A 19 -18.06 -6.18 -20.45
C GLY A 19 -19.03 -5.26 -21.20
N GLN A 20 -20.22 -5.02 -20.65
CA GLN A 20 -21.22 -4.13 -21.25
C GLN A 20 -20.81 -2.66 -21.07
N PRO A 21 -21.00 -1.82 -22.10
CA PRO A 21 -20.74 -0.38 -21.99
C PRO A 21 -21.56 0.27 -20.87
N VAL A 22 -20.94 1.17 -20.11
CA VAL A 22 -21.59 1.99 -19.09
C VAL A 22 -21.23 3.46 -19.24
N PHE A 23 -22.16 4.33 -18.83
CA PHE A 23 -21.90 5.75 -18.59
C PHE A 23 -22.08 6.02 -17.10
N SER A 24 -21.07 6.62 -16.48
CA SER A 24 -21.05 6.88 -15.05
C SER A 24 -20.99 8.36 -14.77
N VAL A 25 -21.88 8.83 -13.92
CA VAL A 25 -21.88 10.20 -13.40
C VAL A 25 -21.11 10.20 -12.08
N LEU A 26 -19.90 10.73 -12.10
CA LEU A 26 -19.05 10.86 -10.93
C LEU A 26 -19.38 12.16 -10.20
N VAL A 27 -19.45 12.11 -8.87
CA VAL A 27 -19.69 13.28 -8.02
C VAL A 27 -18.67 13.29 -6.89
N LYS A 28 -17.83 14.33 -6.83
CA LYS A 28 -16.89 14.54 -5.71
C LYS A 28 -17.49 15.50 -4.69
N ARG A 29 -17.26 15.24 -3.40
CA ARG A 29 -17.71 16.06 -2.27
C ARG A 29 -16.66 16.06 -1.18
N SER A 30 -16.45 17.21 -0.54
CA SER A 30 -15.55 17.33 0.61
C SER A 30 -16.34 17.45 1.91
N TYR A 31 -15.85 16.77 2.94
CA TYR A 31 -16.43 16.76 4.29
C TYR A 31 -15.33 17.09 5.29
N LYS A 32 -15.68 17.84 6.35
CA LYS A 32 -14.82 17.93 7.52
C LYS A 32 -15.23 16.86 8.51
N ILE A 33 -14.24 16.07 8.95
CA ILE A 33 -14.38 15.09 10.02
C ILE A 33 -13.78 15.74 11.27
N THR A 34 -14.52 15.72 12.37
CA THR A 34 -14.08 16.28 13.65
C THR A 34 -14.32 15.25 14.74
N HIS A 35 -13.39 15.11 15.67
CA HIS A 35 -13.47 14.13 16.75
C HIS A 35 -14.83 14.20 17.47
N GLN A 36 -15.48 13.05 17.63
CA GLN A 36 -16.81 12.90 18.27
C GLN A 36 -17.95 13.71 17.63
N LYS A 37 -17.81 14.18 16.38
CA LYS A 37 -18.88 14.87 15.66
C LYS A 37 -19.19 14.14 14.36
N LYS A 38 -20.44 14.24 13.91
CA LYS A 38 -20.83 13.79 12.57
C LYS A 38 -20.05 14.60 11.52
N ALA A 39 -19.58 13.92 10.47
CA ALA A 39 -18.93 14.59 9.35
C ALA A 39 -19.91 15.59 8.72
N TYR A 40 -19.43 16.79 8.40
CA TYR A 40 -20.27 17.82 7.77
C TYR A 40 -19.72 18.17 6.39
N ARG A 41 -20.64 18.31 5.42
CA ARG A 41 -20.29 18.65 4.04
C ARG A 41 -19.85 20.12 3.97
N LEU A 42 -18.65 20.34 3.43
CA LEU A 42 -18.10 21.66 3.16
C LEU A 42 -18.86 22.38 2.03
N ASN A 43 -18.78 23.71 2.00
CA ASN A 43 -19.37 24.52 0.92
C ASN A 43 -18.54 24.42 -0.36
N GLU A 44 -17.22 24.31 -0.20
CA GLU A 44 -16.26 24.11 -1.26
C GLU A 44 -15.79 22.66 -1.26
N THR A 45 -15.64 22.11 -2.47
CA THR A 45 -15.18 20.75 -2.71
C THR A 45 -13.81 20.82 -3.35
N GLN A 46 -12.91 19.90 -2.99
CA GLN A 46 -11.65 19.73 -3.70
C GLN A 46 -11.91 19.30 -5.15
N PRO A 47 -11.19 19.84 -6.15
CA PRO A 47 -11.33 19.43 -7.54
C PRO A 47 -11.18 17.92 -7.73
N MET A 48 -11.82 17.39 -8.78
CA MET A 48 -11.56 16.01 -9.20
C MET A 48 -10.11 15.88 -9.66
N THR A 49 -9.42 14.89 -9.13
CA THR A 49 -8.06 14.52 -9.51
C THR A 49 -8.16 13.84 -10.88
N GLN A 50 -7.69 14.53 -11.92
CA GLN A 50 -7.84 14.06 -13.30
C GLN A 50 -6.84 12.93 -13.61
N VAL A 51 -5.60 13.08 -13.12
CA VAL A 51 -4.50 12.12 -13.26
C VAL A 51 -3.89 11.87 -11.89
N ASN A 52 -3.21 10.74 -11.71
CA ASN A 52 -2.57 10.42 -10.42
C ASN A 52 -1.61 11.54 -9.99
N GLU A 53 -1.77 12.01 -8.76
CA GLU A 53 -0.87 12.96 -8.10
C GLU A 53 0.08 12.20 -7.18
N TYR A 54 1.37 12.46 -7.32
CA TYR A 54 2.43 11.80 -6.55
C TYR A 54 2.93 12.68 -5.42
N TYR A 55 3.47 12.08 -4.35
CA TYR A 55 4.09 12.86 -3.26
C TYR A 55 5.29 13.70 -3.70
N LYS A 56 5.99 13.27 -4.76
CA LYS A 56 7.13 13.95 -5.40
C LYS A 56 6.89 13.97 -6.92
N PRO A 57 6.24 15.02 -7.48
CA PRO A 57 5.78 15.03 -8.87
C PRO A 57 6.89 14.96 -9.93
N ASN A 58 8.12 15.33 -9.58
CA ASN A 58 9.27 15.34 -10.50
C ASN A 58 10.22 14.16 -10.29
N ASP A 59 9.80 13.14 -9.55
CA ASP A 59 10.59 11.94 -9.27
C ASP A 59 9.85 10.70 -9.78
N PRO A 60 9.97 10.36 -11.08
CA PRO A 60 9.29 9.20 -11.65
C PRO A 60 9.84 7.87 -11.11
N ARG A 61 10.98 7.88 -10.40
CA ARG A 61 11.65 6.66 -9.92
C ARG A 61 11.40 6.37 -8.44
N TYR A 62 10.99 7.35 -7.63
CA TYR A 62 10.89 7.18 -6.16
C TYR A 62 9.70 7.88 -5.51
N SER A 63 8.54 7.92 -6.17
CA SER A 63 7.34 8.49 -5.56
C SER A 63 6.12 7.58 -5.57
N THR A 64 5.46 7.50 -4.41
CA THR A 64 4.16 6.86 -4.28
C THR A 64 3.01 7.82 -4.60
N ILE A 65 1.87 7.26 -5.02
CA ILE A 65 0.66 8.04 -5.32
C ILE A 65 0.11 8.63 -4.01
N LYS A 66 -0.12 9.94 -4.02
CA LYS A 66 -0.83 10.66 -2.96
C LYS A 66 -2.34 10.70 -3.23
N PHE A 67 -2.74 11.00 -4.47
CA PHE A 67 -4.15 10.96 -4.90
C PHE A 67 -4.26 10.20 -6.22
N GLU A 68 -5.10 9.16 -6.28
CA GLU A 68 -5.44 8.52 -7.55
C GLU A 68 -6.43 9.36 -8.35
N SER A 69 -6.45 9.12 -9.68
CA SER A 69 -7.48 9.68 -10.55
C SER A 69 -8.87 9.30 -10.06
N ASP A 70 -9.76 10.28 -10.00
CA ASP A 70 -11.18 10.06 -9.70
C ASP A 70 -11.93 9.46 -10.89
N LEU A 71 -11.33 9.45 -12.09
CA LEU A 71 -11.99 9.17 -13.37
C LEU A 71 -12.15 7.68 -13.67
N ILE A 72 -12.69 6.95 -12.70
CA ILE A 72 -12.93 5.52 -12.80
C ILE A 72 -14.41 5.26 -13.09
N PRO A 73 -14.78 4.69 -14.25
CA PRO A 73 -16.18 4.51 -14.62
C PRO A 73 -16.89 3.48 -13.75
N PHE A 74 -16.19 2.48 -13.21
CA PHE A 74 -16.82 1.45 -12.39
C PHE A 74 -15.87 0.95 -11.32
N LYS A 75 -16.29 0.97 -10.04
CA LYS A 75 -15.56 0.39 -8.92
C LYS A 75 -16.37 -0.71 -8.26
N LEU A 76 -15.74 -1.87 -8.07
CA LEU A 76 -16.32 -3.03 -7.39
C LEU A 76 -16.49 -2.81 -5.87
N LYS A 77 -15.67 -1.93 -5.30
CA LYS A 77 -15.55 -1.69 -3.86
C LYS A 77 -15.38 -0.21 -3.57
N THR A 78 -15.68 0.18 -2.33
CA THR A 78 -15.35 1.50 -1.78
C THR A 78 -13.97 1.44 -1.15
N ASP A 79 -13.05 2.27 -1.64
CA ASP A 79 -11.72 2.43 -1.07
C ASP A 79 -11.76 3.49 0.05
N VAL A 80 -11.25 3.15 1.22
CA VAL A 80 -11.00 4.11 2.30
C VAL A 80 -9.50 4.33 2.39
N VAL A 81 -9.07 5.57 2.18
CA VAL A 81 -7.66 5.91 2.09
C VAL A 81 -7.34 6.99 3.13
N PHE A 82 -6.24 6.80 3.85
CA PHE A 82 -5.69 7.78 4.77
C PHE A 82 -4.37 8.33 4.23
N ILE A 83 -4.27 9.67 4.26
CA ILE A 83 -3.12 10.44 3.81
C ILE A 83 -2.74 11.33 4.99
N GLY A 84 -1.63 11.01 5.66
CA GLY A 84 -1.20 11.71 6.87
C GLY A 84 -0.06 11.00 7.58
N ASN A 85 0.10 11.28 8.87
CA ASN A 85 1.19 10.75 9.68
C ASN A 85 0.66 10.03 10.93
N ALA A 86 1.50 9.15 11.48
CA ALA A 86 1.36 8.66 12.83
C ALA A 86 1.94 9.66 13.83
N TYR A 87 1.27 9.84 14.96
CA TYR A 87 1.70 10.72 16.05
C TYR A 87 1.72 9.99 17.38
N THR A 88 2.79 10.12 18.15
CA THR A 88 2.85 9.54 19.49
C THR A 88 1.95 10.30 20.48
N PRO A 89 1.38 9.61 21.49
CA PRO A 89 0.57 10.25 22.52
C PRO A 89 1.33 11.39 23.22
N SER A 90 0.68 12.54 23.35
CA SER A 90 1.22 13.73 24.03
C SER A 90 2.58 14.22 23.49
N ASN A 91 2.93 13.87 22.24
CA ASN A 91 4.22 14.19 21.62
C ASN A 91 5.43 13.65 22.42
N ILE A 92 5.24 12.59 23.19
CA ILE A 92 6.32 11.92 23.93
C ILE A 92 7.00 10.93 22.98
N PRO A 93 8.34 10.99 22.79
CA PRO A 93 9.03 10.07 21.89
C PRO A 93 8.83 8.60 22.28
N ARG A 94 8.55 7.75 21.28
CA ARG A 94 8.41 6.29 21.43
C ARG A 94 9.21 5.58 20.36
N ASN A 95 9.77 4.41 20.67
CA ASN A 95 10.47 3.60 19.68
C ASN A 95 9.49 2.81 18.79
N ARG A 96 8.28 2.53 19.29
CA ARG A 96 7.20 1.79 18.59
C ARG A 96 5.82 2.28 19.00
N LEU A 97 4.85 2.19 18.10
CA LEU A 97 3.44 2.52 18.34
C LEU A 97 2.54 1.78 17.34
N ASN A 98 1.42 1.22 17.81
CA ASN A 98 0.38 0.72 16.91
C ASN A 98 -0.54 1.86 16.49
N VAL A 99 -0.84 1.95 15.19
CA VAL A 99 -1.81 2.93 14.65
C VAL A 99 -2.85 2.19 13.82
N GLY A 100 -4.01 2.80 13.60
CA GLY A 100 -5.05 2.10 12.84
C GLY A 100 -6.29 2.90 12.51
N ILE A 101 -7.06 2.33 11.59
CA ILE A 101 -8.34 2.84 11.11
C ILE A 101 -9.39 1.77 11.37
N LYS A 102 -10.52 2.17 11.94
CA LYS A 102 -11.73 1.35 12.00
C LYS A 102 -12.82 2.00 11.17
N VAL A 103 -13.49 1.22 10.34
CA VAL A 103 -14.65 1.62 9.53
C VAL A 103 -15.75 0.60 9.78
N GLY A 104 -16.80 1.00 10.50
CA GLY A 104 -17.84 0.08 10.96
C GLY A 104 -17.24 -1.01 11.85
N SER A 105 -17.42 -2.29 11.50
CA SER A 105 -16.85 -3.43 12.23
C SER A 105 -15.41 -3.76 11.84
N ASN A 106 -14.94 -3.30 10.68
CA ASN A 106 -13.63 -3.65 10.16
C ASN A 106 -12.54 -2.74 10.72
N LYS A 107 -11.39 -3.33 11.07
CA LYS A 107 -10.25 -2.62 11.65
C LYS A 107 -8.98 -3.03 10.93
N LYS A 108 -8.18 -2.05 10.50
CA LYS A 108 -6.80 -2.25 10.09
C LYS A 108 -5.87 -1.62 11.12
N VAL A 109 -4.86 -2.38 11.55
CA VAL A 109 -3.79 -1.93 12.45
C VAL A 109 -2.45 -2.18 11.77
N ILE A 110 -1.53 -1.23 11.91
CA ILE A 110 -0.13 -1.40 11.51
C ILE A 110 0.76 -1.01 12.70
N GLN A 111 1.91 -1.67 12.84
CA GLN A 111 2.92 -1.26 13.80
C GLN A 111 3.84 -0.24 13.14
N VAL A 112 4.01 0.90 13.81
CA VAL A 112 4.95 1.96 13.44
C VAL A 112 6.17 1.82 14.32
N ILE A 113 7.33 1.66 13.71
CA ILE A 113 8.61 1.46 14.37
C ILE A 113 9.54 2.61 13.98
N GLY A 114 10.33 3.09 14.93
CA GLY A 114 11.37 4.07 14.72
C GLY A 114 12.40 3.66 13.66
N ASN A 115 13.25 4.60 13.26
CA ASN A 115 14.30 4.30 12.29
C ASN A 115 15.22 3.20 12.83
N ARG A 116 15.54 2.26 11.94
CA ARG A 116 16.45 1.16 12.19
C ARG A 116 17.29 0.93 10.95
N HIS A 117 18.47 0.39 11.15
CA HIS A 117 19.32 -0.08 10.07
C HIS A 117 19.87 -1.48 10.40
N CYS A 118 20.42 -2.15 9.38
CA CYS A 118 21.12 -3.41 9.58
C CYS A 118 22.60 -3.16 9.89
N ILE A 119 23.15 -3.99 10.77
CA ILE A 119 24.58 -4.14 11.00
C ILE A 119 25.02 -5.44 10.34
N PHE A 120 25.99 -5.36 9.43
CA PHE A 120 26.58 -6.54 8.82
C PHE A 120 27.42 -7.31 9.86
N ARG A 121 27.33 -8.65 9.82
CA ARG A 121 28.12 -9.54 10.67
C ARG A 121 28.66 -10.67 9.82
N LYS A 122 29.99 -10.71 9.63
CA LYS A 122 30.64 -11.73 8.79
C LYS A 122 30.32 -13.13 9.31
N GLY A 123 29.73 -13.98 8.44
CA GLY A 123 29.37 -15.36 8.77
C GLY A 123 28.15 -15.54 9.66
N LEU A 124 27.44 -14.46 10.01
CA LEU A 124 26.24 -14.50 10.87
C LEU A 124 25.07 -13.79 10.17
N SER A 125 23.85 -14.03 10.66
CA SER A 125 22.70 -13.23 10.24
C SER A 125 22.94 -11.75 10.58
N PRO A 126 22.53 -10.80 9.72
CA PRO A 126 22.62 -9.39 10.07
C PRO A 126 21.84 -9.07 11.35
N LEU A 127 22.22 -7.98 12.01
CA LEU A 127 21.55 -7.52 13.23
C LEU A 127 20.75 -6.26 12.94
N ILE A 128 19.47 -6.26 13.32
CA ILE A 128 18.63 -5.06 13.32
C ILE A 128 19.00 -4.21 14.54
N THR A 129 19.25 -2.91 14.36
CA THR A 129 19.46 -1.99 15.50
C THR A 129 18.19 -1.77 16.30
N GLU A 130 18.34 -1.32 17.55
CA GLU A 130 17.23 -0.77 18.31
C GLU A 130 16.59 0.41 17.56
N PRO A 131 15.25 0.55 17.59
CA PRO A 131 14.58 1.63 16.89
C PRO A 131 14.85 2.98 17.57
N GLU A 132 15.20 3.99 16.78
CA GLU A 132 15.28 5.37 17.25
C GLU A 132 13.90 5.88 17.73
N PRO A 133 13.81 6.62 18.84
CA PRO A 133 12.54 7.17 19.28
C PRO A 133 12.04 8.24 18.29
N PHE A 134 10.74 8.27 18.04
CA PHE A 134 10.08 9.25 17.17
C PHE A 134 8.84 9.83 17.84
N THR A 135 8.40 11.00 17.38
CA THR A 135 7.08 11.57 17.72
C THR A 135 6.12 11.60 16.54
N ILE A 136 6.67 11.65 15.32
CA ILE A 136 5.91 11.69 14.06
C ILE A 136 6.54 10.69 13.08
N MET A 137 5.71 9.92 12.38
CA MET A 137 6.16 9.04 11.28
C MET A 137 5.18 9.10 10.10
N PRO A 138 5.61 9.50 8.89
CA PRO A 138 4.75 9.50 7.72
C PRO A 138 4.23 8.11 7.35
N ILE A 139 2.90 8.01 7.12
CA ILE A 139 2.28 6.77 6.65
C ILE A 139 2.36 6.72 5.12
N ARG A 140 3.51 6.24 4.65
CA ARG A 140 3.91 6.21 3.24
C ARG A 140 4.54 4.87 2.91
N TYR A 141 4.31 4.34 1.72
CA TYR A 141 4.87 3.03 1.34
C TYR A 141 6.40 3.07 1.14
N GLU A 142 7.00 4.26 0.97
CA GLU A 142 8.45 4.45 1.06
C GLU A 142 9.00 4.05 2.45
N ASN A 143 8.15 4.07 3.48
CA ASN A 143 8.48 3.61 4.83
C ASN A 143 8.08 2.14 5.10
N ALA A 144 7.57 1.42 4.10
CA ALA A 144 7.16 0.02 4.22
C ALA A 144 8.22 -0.94 3.64
N TYR A 145 8.03 -2.25 3.88
CA TYR A 145 8.96 -3.27 3.39
C TYR A 145 9.04 -3.26 1.87
N GLY A 146 10.24 -3.46 1.33
CA GLY A 146 10.50 -3.58 -0.10
C GLY A 146 11.75 -2.82 -0.53
N GLY A 147 11.71 -2.28 -1.74
CA GLY A 147 12.84 -1.55 -2.34
C GLY A 147 13.41 -2.24 -3.57
N ILE A 148 14.63 -1.88 -3.93
CA ILE A 148 15.37 -2.41 -5.08
C ILE A 148 16.72 -2.94 -4.59
N ASP A 149 17.09 -4.13 -5.05
CA ASP A 149 18.44 -4.67 -4.88
C ASP A 149 19.08 -4.86 -6.27
N GLN A 150 20.20 -4.19 -6.47
CA GLN A 150 21.00 -4.22 -7.69
C GLN A 150 22.46 -4.64 -7.45
N LEU A 151 22.83 -4.93 -6.19
CA LEU A 151 24.22 -5.18 -5.78
C LEU A 151 24.44 -6.63 -5.35
N SER A 152 23.36 -7.33 -5.00
CA SER A 152 23.43 -8.71 -4.52
C SER A 152 23.89 -9.70 -5.59
N ILE A 153 23.34 -9.59 -6.79
CA ILE A 153 23.63 -10.49 -7.92
C ILE A 153 24.09 -9.61 -9.08
N PRO A 154 25.30 -9.83 -9.64
CA PRO A 154 25.77 -9.08 -10.81
C PRO A 154 24.73 -9.08 -11.94
N ASP A 155 24.55 -7.93 -12.58
CA ASP A 155 23.63 -7.71 -13.71
C ASP A 155 22.14 -7.96 -13.43
N LEU A 156 21.76 -8.26 -12.18
CA LEU A 156 20.36 -8.41 -11.78
C LEU A 156 19.86 -7.17 -11.06
N TYR A 157 19.01 -6.42 -11.76
CA TYR A 157 18.19 -5.37 -11.16
C TYR A 157 16.89 -5.98 -10.62
N PHE A 158 16.78 -6.17 -9.31
CA PHE A 158 15.57 -6.72 -8.70
C PHE A 158 14.78 -5.64 -7.97
N ALA A 159 13.66 -5.25 -8.56
CA ALA A 159 12.65 -4.40 -7.90
C ALA A 159 11.65 -5.27 -7.14
N TYR A 160 11.49 -5.04 -5.83
CA TYR A 160 10.59 -5.85 -5.00
C TYR A 160 9.13 -5.76 -5.51
N PRO A 161 8.50 -6.89 -5.90
CA PRO A 161 7.25 -6.84 -6.66
C PRO A 161 6.06 -6.17 -5.96
N ARG A 162 6.02 -6.21 -4.61
CA ARG A 162 4.91 -5.62 -3.83
C ARG A 162 5.10 -4.14 -3.54
N ASN A 163 6.35 -3.66 -3.58
CA ASN A 163 6.72 -2.29 -3.22
C ASN A 163 8.19 -2.03 -3.56
N ASN A 164 8.48 -1.58 -4.78
CA ASN A 164 9.85 -1.25 -5.18
C ASN A 164 10.35 0.10 -4.63
N MET A 165 9.50 0.88 -3.96
CA MET A 165 9.84 2.18 -3.36
C MET A 165 10.15 2.10 -1.87
N GLY A 166 9.93 0.94 -1.26
CA GLY A 166 10.14 0.69 0.16
C GLY A 166 11.61 0.51 0.53
N LYS A 167 11.83 -0.08 1.70
CA LYS A 167 13.17 -0.34 2.24
C LYS A 167 13.22 -1.66 3.01
N GLY A 168 14.44 -2.15 3.24
CA GLY A 168 14.72 -3.40 3.95
C GLY A 168 14.81 -4.66 3.09
N PHE A 169 14.86 -4.52 1.76
CA PHE A 169 15.02 -5.65 0.84
C PHE A 169 16.49 -5.92 0.49
N ALA A 170 16.94 -7.16 0.70
CA ALA A 170 18.26 -7.63 0.28
C ALA A 170 18.24 -9.12 -0.09
N ILE A 171 18.89 -9.48 -1.21
CA ILE A 171 18.99 -10.86 -1.69
C ILE A 171 20.19 -11.57 -1.07
N ARG A 172 21.35 -10.91 -0.93
CA ARG A 172 22.59 -11.52 -0.43
C ARG A 172 23.13 -10.79 0.79
N ASN A 173 23.76 -11.56 1.69
CA ASN A 173 24.44 -11.04 2.86
C ASN A 173 25.85 -10.53 2.50
N LYS A 174 25.92 -9.33 1.90
CA LYS A 174 27.18 -8.64 1.61
C LYS A 174 27.28 -7.37 2.44
N GLU A 175 28.46 -7.07 2.97
CA GLU A 175 28.69 -5.88 3.80
C GLU A 175 28.25 -4.59 3.13
N SER A 176 28.59 -4.41 1.85
CA SER A 176 28.23 -3.24 1.03
C SER A 176 26.72 -3.04 0.81
N ILE A 177 25.92 -4.06 1.09
CA ILE A 177 24.45 -4.04 0.95
C ILE A 177 23.80 -3.90 2.31
N ILE A 178 24.31 -4.65 3.28
CA ILE A 178 23.67 -4.85 4.57
C ILE A 178 24.05 -3.78 5.57
N ASN A 179 25.32 -3.37 5.63
CA ASN A 179 25.73 -2.41 6.62
C ASN A 179 25.08 -1.05 6.34
N GLY A 180 24.26 -0.57 7.26
CA GLY A 180 23.47 0.66 7.10
C GLY A 180 22.19 0.51 6.28
N LEU A 181 21.80 -0.70 5.86
CA LEU A 181 20.53 -0.91 5.14
C LEU A 181 19.35 -0.42 5.99
N ALA A 182 18.68 0.62 5.53
CA ALA A 182 17.51 1.16 6.20
C ALA A 182 16.36 0.14 6.19
N LEU A 183 15.67 0.02 7.33
CA LEU A 183 14.59 -0.95 7.52
C LEU A 183 13.22 -0.27 7.53
N PRO A 184 12.13 -1.00 7.22
CA PRO A 184 10.78 -0.44 7.20
C PRO A 184 10.38 0.13 8.56
N ASN A 185 9.56 1.16 8.55
CA ASN A 185 8.90 1.68 9.75
C ASN A 185 7.47 1.15 9.87
N LEU A 186 6.84 0.78 8.76
CA LEU A 186 5.45 0.33 8.71
C LEU A 186 5.41 -1.18 8.50
N GLU A 187 4.98 -1.92 9.52
CA GLU A 187 4.95 -3.38 9.50
C GLU A 187 3.61 -3.93 10.01
N ASP A 188 3.34 -5.20 9.69
CA ASP A 188 2.19 -5.91 10.25
C ASP A 188 2.54 -6.31 11.69
N PRO A 189 1.75 -5.95 12.71
CA PRO A 189 2.02 -6.35 14.09
C PRO A 189 2.11 -7.87 14.29
N ASN A 190 1.60 -8.68 13.36
CA ASN A 190 1.64 -10.15 13.42
C ASN A 190 2.70 -10.77 12.51
N ASP A 191 3.41 -9.98 11.70
CA ASP A 191 4.45 -10.46 10.78
C ASP A 191 5.61 -9.47 10.68
N LEU A 192 6.28 -9.25 11.82
CA LEU A 192 7.40 -8.31 11.89
C LEU A 192 8.65 -8.86 11.18
N LEU A 193 9.41 -7.96 10.55
CA LEU A 193 10.74 -8.26 10.02
C LEU A 193 11.69 -8.53 11.19
N ASN A 194 12.42 -9.63 11.08
CA ASN A 194 13.40 -10.08 12.07
C ASN A 194 14.75 -10.38 11.41
N ASN A 195 15.78 -10.59 12.24
CA ASN A 195 17.16 -10.82 11.79
C ASN A 195 17.31 -11.96 10.77
N GLU A 196 16.49 -13.01 10.87
CA GLU A 196 16.55 -14.20 10.04
C GLU A 196 15.94 -13.98 8.64
N ARG A 197 15.08 -12.96 8.49
CA ARG A 197 14.35 -12.66 7.26
C ARG A 197 14.90 -11.48 6.46
N ILE A 198 15.96 -10.81 6.92
CA ILE A 198 16.59 -9.69 6.20
C ILE A 198 17.10 -10.13 4.81
N ILE A 199 17.68 -11.34 4.73
CA ILE A 199 18.31 -11.87 3.53
C ILE A 199 17.43 -12.93 2.90
N ILE A 200 16.93 -12.69 1.68
CA ILE A 200 16.03 -13.65 1.03
C ILE A 200 16.76 -14.83 0.37
N ASN A 201 18.07 -14.69 0.12
CA ASN A 201 18.98 -15.65 -0.52
C ASN A 201 18.68 -16.00 -1.98
N ASP A 202 17.41 -16.18 -2.33
CA ASP A 202 16.94 -16.53 -3.66
C ASP A 202 15.83 -15.56 -4.08
N PRO A 203 15.98 -14.85 -5.21
CA PRO A 203 14.95 -13.98 -5.77
C PRO A 203 13.54 -14.58 -5.76
N ILE A 204 13.38 -15.89 -5.98
CA ILE A 204 12.07 -16.56 -6.03
C ILE A 204 11.33 -16.57 -4.67
N LYS A 205 12.04 -16.32 -3.57
CA LYS A 205 11.51 -16.28 -2.19
C LYS A 205 11.02 -14.91 -1.76
N TRP A 206 10.98 -13.91 -2.64
CA TRP A 206 10.49 -12.56 -2.32
C TRP A 206 9.09 -12.59 -1.68
N SER A 207 8.26 -13.57 -2.04
CA SER A 207 6.87 -13.69 -1.55
C SER A 207 6.75 -14.19 -0.11
N ASP A 208 7.84 -14.74 0.45
CA ASP A 208 7.92 -15.20 1.85
C ASP A 208 8.20 -14.06 2.83
N GLN A 209 8.49 -12.87 2.31
CA GLN A 209 8.74 -11.67 3.10
C GLN A 209 7.45 -10.98 3.54
N PRO A 210 7.50 -10.12 4.56
CA PRO A 210 6.34 -9.38 5.02
C PRO A 210 5.67 -8.58 3.91
N LEU A 211 4.35 -8.46 3.97
CA LEU A 211 3.63 -7.55 3.09
C LEU A 211 3.98 -6.09 3.44
N PRO A 212 4.18 -5.21 2.44
CA PRO A 212 4.30 -3.78 2.68
C PRO A 212 3.02 -3.24 3.31
N GLN A 213 3.14 -2.60 4.47
CA GLN A 213 2.01 -2.01 5.18
C GLN A 213 1.88 -0.51 4.93
N GLY A 214 0.65 -0.03 4.96
CA GLY A 214 0.29 1.37 4.81
C GLY A 214 -1.19 1.58 5.04
N LEU A 215 -1.67 2.81 4.84
CA LEU A 215 -3.08 3.17 4.89
C LEU A 215 -3.51 4.01 3.66
N GLY A 216 -2.56 4.27 2.76
CA GLY A 216 -2.72 5.06 1.54
C GLY A 216 -3.10 4.25 0.31
N TRP A 217 -2.97 4.86 -0.87
CA TRP A 217 -3.11 4.20 -2.17
C TRP A 217 -1.98 3.20 -2.41
N PHE A 218 -2.34 1.96 -2.74
CA PHE A 218 -1.42 0.91 -3.16
C PHE A 218 -1.20 0.99 -4.67
N GLN A 219 0.06 1.03 -5.13
CA GLN A 219 0.35 1.36 -6.54
C GLN A 219 -0.30 0.37 -7.54
N PRO A 220 -0.78 0.87 -8.70
CA PRO A 220 -1.35 0.03 -9.76
C PRO A 220 -0.39 -1.02 -10.32
N ASN A 221 0.91 -0.70 -10.39
CA ASN A 221 1.95 -1.57 -10.95
C ASN A 221 2.59 -2.51 -9.91
N TRP A 222 2.13 -2.51 -8.67
CA TRP A 222 2.60 -3.45 -7.65
C TRP A 222 1.73 -4.68 -7.59
N TYR A 223 2.35 -5.81 -7.27
CA TYR A 223 1.64 -7.04 -6.96
C TYR A 223 0.98 -6.93 -5.57
N PRO A 224 -0.28 -7.34 -5.37
CA PRO A 224 -1.11 -8.11 -6.29
C PRO A 224 -1.93 -7.28 -7.30
N ARG A 225 -2.03 -5.96 -7.18
CA ARG A 225 -2.91 -5.14 -8.02
C ARG A 225 -2.61 -5.26 -9.52
N ALA A 226 -1.35 -5.29 -9.91
CA ALA A 226 -0.90 -5.44 -11.29
C ALA A 226 -1.39 -6.74 -11.97
N PHE A 227 -1.70 -7.78 -11.19
CA PHE A 227 -2.27 -9.03 -11.70
C PHE A 227 -3.57 -8.82 -12.46
N PHE A 228 -4.42 -7.90 -11.99
CA PHE A 228 -5.70 -7.57 -12.62
C PHE A 228 -5.55 -6.78 -13.93
N ALA A 229 -4.32 -6.39 -14.29
CA ALA A 229 -3.96 -5.84 -15.60
C ALA A 229 -3.06 -6.80 -16.39
N GLY A 230 -3.09 -8.09 -16.06
CA GLY A 230 -2.38 -9.14 -16.79
C GLY A 230 -0.87 -9.22 -16.51
N ALA A 231 -0.38 -8.57 -15.45
CA ALA A 231 1.04 -8.57 -15.10
C ALA A 231 1.33 -9.47 -13.90
N LEU A 232 2.35 -10.31 -14.01
CA LEU A 232 2.91 -11.07 -12.90
C LEU A 232 4.39 -10.73 -12.68
N PRO A 233 4.89 -10.88 -11.44
CA PRO A 233 6.32 -10.75 -11.18
C PRO A 233 7.15 -11.74 -12.02
N SER A 234 8.34 -11.34 -12.47
CA SER A 234 9.22 -12.21 -13.27
C SER A 234 9.81 -13.39 -12.50
N PHE A 235 9.95 -13.24 -11.19
CA PHE A 235 10.41 -14.29 -10.28
C PHE A 235 9.21 -14.74 -9.48
N VAL A 236 8.72 -15.97 -9.62
CA VAL A 236 7.59 -16.49 -8.85
C VAL A 236 7.85 -17.94 -8.52
N ASN A 237 7.67 -18.31 -7.25
CA ASN A 237 7.69 -19.71 -6.86
C ASN A 237 6.42 -20.42 -7.34
N ILE A 238 6.55 -21.24 -8.38
CA ILE A 238 5.42 -21.95 -9.00
C ILE A 238 5.01 -23.23 -8.27
N ASN A 239 5.77 -23.64 -7.24
CA ASN A 239 5.58 -24.91 -6.55
C ASN A 239 4.77 -24.78 -5.25
N LYS A 240 4.32 -23.57 -4.89
CA LYS A 240 3.49 -23.32 -3.71
C LYS A 240 2.53 -22.14 -3.94
N PRO A 241 1.37 -22.09 -3.25
CA PRO A 241 0.52 -20.91 -3.29
C PRO A 241 1.26 -19.68 -2.75
N LEU A 242 1.06 -18.52 -3.38
CA LEU A 242 1.56 -17.25 -2.85
C LEU A 242 0.72 -16.78 -1.67
N HIS A 243 1.32 -16.00 -0.76
CA HIS A 243 0.62 -15.47 0.40
C HIS A 243 -0.66 -14.71 0.02
N GLU A 244 -0.62 -13.90 -1.03
CA GLU A 244 -1.75 -13.14 -1.57
C GLU A 244 -2.94 -14.02 -1.99
N GLU A 245 -2.68 -15.24 -2.45
CA GLU A 245 -3.73 -16.21 -2.75
C GLU A 245 -4.37 -16.74 -1.46
N LEU A 246 -3.55 -17.05 -0.45
CA LEU A 246 -4.01 -17.57 0.83
C LEU A 246 -4.92 -16.58 1.57
N ILE A 247 -4.64 -15.28 1.46
CA ILE A 247 -5.43 -14.20 2.06
C ILE A 247 -6.48 -13.61 1.10
N GLY A 248 -6.67 -14.20 -0.07
CA GLY A 248 -7.75 -13.85 -1.01
C GLY A 248 -7.60 -12.50 -1.71
N LEU A 249 -6.37 -12.01 -1.87
CA LEU A 249 -6.08 -10.80 -2.65
C LEU A 249 -6.02 -11.07 -4.17
N VAL A 250 -5.75 -12.31 -4.55
CA VAL A 250 -5.80 -12.80 -5.94
C VAL A 250 -6.61 -14.11 -5.99
N PRO A 251 -7.12 -14.51 -7.18
CA PRO A 251 -7.80 -15.79 -7.34
C PRO A 251 -6.93 -16.98 -6.95
N LYS A 252 -7.57 -18.06 -6.50
CA LYS A 252 -6.90 -19.35 -6.32
C LYS A 252 -6.32 -19.84 -7.64
N ASN A 253 -5.14 -20.46 -7.61
CA ASN A 253 -4.42 -20.96 -8.79
C ASN A 253 -4.04 -19.88 -9.81
N HIS A 254 -3.94 -18.60 -9.43
CA HIS A 254 -3.61 -17.50 -10.34
C HIS A 254 -2.28 -17.70 -11.09
N ILE A 255 -1.30 -18.37 -10.48
CA ILE A 255 -0.05 -18.76 -11.15
C ILE A 255 -0.28 -19.80 -12.25
N GLN A 256 -1.19 -20.75 -12.05
CA GLN A 256 -1.55 -21.73 -13.08
C GLN A 256 -2.26 -21.06 -14.25
N LEU A 257 -3.17 -20.11 -13.98
CA LEU A 257 -3.83 -19.31 -15.02
C LEU A 257 -2.79 -18.59 -15.89
N ALA A 258 -1.75 -18.04 -15.27
CA ALA A 258 -0.67 -17.39 -16.00
C ALA A 258 0.11 -18.33 -16.91
N ARG A 259 0.44 -19.53 -16.43
CA ARG A 259 1.14 -20.54 -17.23
C ARG A 259 0.33 -20.98 -18.45
N GLN A 260 -0.98 -20.93 -18.37
CA GLN A 260 -1.89 -21.21 -19.48
C GLN A 260 -2.10 -20.01 -20.40
N LEU A 261 -1.42 -18.87 -20.17
CA LEU A 261 -1.64 -17.59 -20.85
C LEU A 261 -3.10 -17.12 -20.73
N LYS A 262 -3.75 -17.43 -19.60
CA LYS A 262 -5.14 -17.08 -19.27
C LYS A 262 -5.22 -16.00 -18.19
N LEU A 263 -4.22 -15.10 -18.15
CA LEU A 263 -4.35 -13.91 -17.32
C LEU A 263 -5.49 -13.03 -17.85
N PRO A 264 -6.25 -12.36 -16.96
CA PRO A 264 -7.20 -11.37 -17.42
C PRO A 264 -6.43 -10.29 -18.20
N SER A 265 -6.92 -9.95 -19.39
CA SER A 265 -6.40 -8.78 -20.11
C SER A 265 -6.66 -7.50 -19.31
N TYR A 266 -7.79 -7.45 -18.62
CA TYR A 266 -8.16 -6.39 -17.69
C TYR A 266 -9.33 -6.84 -16.80
N ASP A 267 -9.20 -6.68 -15.48
CA ASP A 267 -10.23 -6.96 -14.48
C ASP A 267 -10.50 -5.71 -13.63
N LEU A 268 -11.78 -5.43 -13.35
CA LEU A 268 -12.21 -4.24 -12.61
C LEU A 268 -11.71 -4.18 -11.16
N ALA A 269 -11.26 -5.31 -10.59
CA ALA A 269 -10.55 -5.34 -9.31
C ALA A 269 -9.26 -4.50 -9.34
N PHE A 270 -8.67 -4.27 -10.52
CA PHE A 270 -7.57 -3.33 -10.73
C PHE A 270 -7.87 -1.91 -10.21
N HIS A 271 -9.14 -1.50 -10.19
CA HIS A 271 -9.53 -0.17 -9.69
C HIS A 271 -9.67 -0.07 -8.18
N THR A 272 -9.51 -1.19 -7.45
CA THR A 272 -9.50 -1.19 -5.97
C THR A 272 -8.09 -0.86 -5.50
N GLY A 273 -7.89 0.37 -5.03
CA GLY A 273 -6.57 0.94 -4.79
C GLY A 273 -6.22 1.18 -3.32
N ALA A 274 -7.15 1.03 -2.37
CA ALA A 274 -6.82 1.22 -0.97
C ALA A 274 -5.85 0.14 -0.47
N SER A 275 -5.10 0.46 0.58
CA SER A 275 -4.26 -0.52 1.27
C SER A 275 -5.06 -1.77 1.66
N HIS A 276 -4.44 -2.96 1.54
CA HIS A 276 -5.07 -4.25 1.84
C HIS A 276 -5.83 -4.22 3.18
N GLY A 277 -7.12 -4.56 3.16
CA GLY A 277 -8.01 -4.48 4.34
C GLY A 277 -8.77 -3.15 4.50
N LEU A 278 -8.58 -2.18 3.61
CA LEU A 278 -9.32 -0.90 3.59
C LEU A 278 -10.21 -0.71 2.33
N SER A 279 -10.54 -1.81 1.66
CA SER A 279 -11.52 -1.83 0.57
C SER A 279 -12.77 -2.58 1.03
N PHE A 280 -13.92 -1.91 0.95
CA PHE A 280 -15.18 -2.36 1.53
C PHE A 280 -16.23 -2.59 0.44
N PRO A 281 -17.29 -3.36 0.72
CA PRO A 281 -18.55 -3.20 0.00
C PRO A 281 -19.03 -1.74 0.04
N TYR A 282 -20.06 -1.40 -0.72
CA TYR A 282 -20.61 -0.04 -0.72
C TYR A 282 -20.98 0.43 0.69
N LEU A 283 -20.34 1.53 1.12
CA LEU A 283 -20.63 2.18 2.39
C LEU A 283 -21.99 2.88 2.32
N LYS A 284 -22.76 2.80 3.40
CA LYS A 284 -24.10 3.39 3.55
C LYS A 284 -24.03 4.86 4.00
N GLY A 285 -22.89 5.33 4.46
CA GLY A 285 -22.67 6.70 4.94
C GLY A 285 -23.05 6.91 6.41
N ASN A 286 -23.37 5.85 7.14
CA ASN A 286 -23.62 5.86 8.59
C ASN A 286 -22.56 5.08 9.38
N GLU A 287 -21.49 4.66 8.73
CA GLU A 287 -20.39 3.94 9.38
C GLU A 287 -19.69 4.84 10.40
N HIS A 288 -19.41 4.27 11.58
CA HIS A 288 -18.52 4.89 12.54
C HIS A 288 -17.07 4.72 12.07
N ILE A 289 -16.36 5.83 11.96
CA ILE A 289 -14.93 5.85 11.63
C ILE A 289 -14.16 6.28 12.88
N SER A 290 -13.15 5.49 13.27
CA SER A 290 -12.21 5.87 14.33
C SER A 290 -10.77 5.75 13.85
N LEU A 291 -9.98 6.77 14.15
CA LEU A 291 -8.55 6.81 13.91
C LEU A 291 -7.82 6.68 15.25
N ALA A 292 -6.79 5.84 15.31
CA ALA A 292 -5.94 5.70 16.48
C ALA A 292 -4.53 6.18 16.13
N HIS A 293 -4.09 7.28 16.76
CA HIS A 293 -2.75 7.86 16.61
C HIS A 293 -2.41 8.32 15.19
N LEU A 294 -3.41 8.77 14.42
CA LEU A 294 -3.27 9.21 13.03
C LEU A 294 -3.84 10.62 12.88
N PHE A 295 -3.11 11.53 12.23
CA PHE A 295 -3.54 12.89 11.91
C PHE A 295 -3.01 13.37 10.55
#